data_AF-A0A350AVX5-F1
#
_entry.id   AF-A0A350AVX5-F1
#
_cell.length_a   1.000
_cell.length_b   1.000
_cell.length_c   1.000
_cell.angle_alpha   90.00
_cell.angle_beta   90.00
_cell.angle_gamma   90.00
#
_symmetry.space_group_name_H-M   'P 1'
#
loop_
_entity.id
_entity.type
_entity.pdbx_description
1 polymer ?
#
loop_
_entity_poly.entity_id
_entity_poly.type
_entity_poly.pdbx_seq_one_letter_code
_entity_poly.pdbx_strand_id
1 'polypeptide(L)'
;MTADSQPNPGQPQQVNLQQIAQQFMLGLQRHFDMLAFNLASREAVKEDAYNQHANAPRIMPAAPRHQNFEQMQAYARDLLVRQVIGDCMNLAVTGMNNAHFFLALVKATNATSEVNEASQKEAQTAQQAFLAAQLDEKFNLLEKNYGIMCELEDTVTSLGFAMQALMQQGGVIKEAQLDDNGELEIELKAVQIQQIGDGQSQPQGKLVDHRLVFKQDEALEFTDVQLQLVLVTIAAFADALFKSVANYAKSVKEGNA
;
A
#
# COMPACT_ATOMS: atom_id res chain seq x y z
N MET A 1 0.18 10.37 -27.59
CA MET A 1 1.28 11.19 -27.04
C MET A 1 0.68 12.17 -26.06
N THR A 2 0.59 11.79 -24.78
CA THR A 2 0.29 12.70 -23.68
C THR A 2 1.63 12.99 -23.02
N ALA A 3 2.13 14.21 -23.17
CA ALA A 3 3.37 14.61 -22.52
C ALA A 3 3.14 14.63 -21.01
N ASP A 4 3.72 13.65 -20.32
CA ASP A 4 3.93 13.72 -18.89
C ASP A 4 4.69 15.01 -18.59
N SER A 5 4.00 15.92 -17.91
CA SER A 5 4.60 17.17 -17.45
C SER A 5 5.49 16.80 -16.28
N GLN A 6 6.79 16.60 -16.53
CA GLN A 6 7.77 16.49 -15.45
C GLN A 6 7.71 17.78 -14.61
N PRO A 7 7.62 17.69 -13.28
CA PRO A 7 7.60 18.87 -12.44
C PRO A 7 8.93 19.61 -12.54
N ASN A 8 8.86 20.90 -12.87
CA ASN A 8 10.01 21.77 -13.02
C ASN A 8 10.65 22.00 -11.64
N PRO A 9 11.94 21.66 -11.41
CA PRO A 9 12.59 21.84 -10.12
C PRO A 9 12.90 23.32 -9.91
N GLY A 10 11.95 24.07 -9.33
CA GLY A 10 12.17 25.49 -9.00
C GLY A 10 10.92 26.36 -8.90
N GLN A 11 9.74 25.88 -9.30
CA GLN A 11 8.49 26.60 -9.03
C GLN A 11 7.88 26.14 -7.69
N PRO A 12 7.36 27.07 -6.86
CA PRO A 12 6.63 26.70 -5.65
C PRO A 12 5.42 25.86 -6.05
N GLN A 13 5.48 24.56 -5.73
CA GLN A 13 4.35 23.67 -5.94
C GLN A 13 3.30 23.96 -4.88
N GLN A 14 2.12 24.43 -5.31
CA GLN A 14 0.94 24.37 -4.47
C GLN A 14 0.53 22.91 -4.31
N VAL A 15 1.00 22.29 -3.22
CA VAL A 15 0.62 20.93 -2.86
C VAL A 15 -0.79 20.97 -2.27
N ASN A 16 -1.71 20.21 -2.87
CA ASN A 16 -3.10 20.13 -2.45
C ASN A 16 -3.42 18.72 -1.95
N LEU A 17 -3.82 18.61 -0.68
CA LEU A 17 -4.18 17.34 -0.05
C LEU A 17 -5.29 16.59 -0.79
N GLN A 18 -6.27 17.29 -1.36
CA GLN A 18 -7.34 16.66 -2.15
C GLN A 18 -6.80 16.02 -3.42
N GLN A 19 -5.84 16.66 -4.09
CA GLN A 19 -5.19 16.09 -5.28
C GLN A 19 -4.34 14.87 -4.92
N ILE A 20 -3.60 14.93 -3.80
CA ILE A 20 -2.84 13.79 -3.27
C ILE A 20 -3.78 12.60 -3.01
N ALA A 21 -4.88 12.84 -2.28
CA ALA A 21 -5.84 11.79 -1.96
C ALA A 21 -6.48 11.21 -3.24
N GLN A 22 -6.85 12.06 -4.20
CA GLN A 22 -7.41 11.61 -5.48
C GLN A 22 -6.43 10.75 -6.28
N GLN A 23 -5.16 11.16 -6.40
CA GLN A 23 -4.14 10.39 -7.10
C GLN A 23 -3.89 9.04 -6.43
N PHE A 24 -3.87 9.02 -5.09
CA PHE A 24 -3.77 7.78 -4.32
C PHE A 24 -4.95 6.84 -4.63
N MET A 25 -6.19 7.34 -4.58
CA MET A 25 -7.38 6.53 -4.84
C MET A 25 -7.43 6.00 -6.28
N LEU A 26 -6.97 6.78 -7.26
CA LEU A 26 -6.86 6.31 -8.65
C LEU A 26 -5.82 5.19 -8.80
N GLY A 27 -4.69 5.30 -8.10
CA GLY A 27 -3.68 4.23 -8.03
C GLY A 27 -4.27 2.97 -7.42
N LEU A 28 -4.86 3.10 -6.23
CA LEU A 28 -5.50 2.01 -5.51
C LEU A 28 -6.55 1.28 -6.37
N GLN A 29 -7.47 2.01 -7.00
CA GLN A 29 -8.49 1.42 -7.87
C GLN A 29 -7.88 0.61 -9.01
N ARG A 30 -6.82 1.14 -9.65
CA ARG A 30 -6.12 0.43 -10.72
C ARG A 30 -5.50 -0.88 -10.24
N HIS A 31 -4.85 -0.88 -9.07
CA HIS A 31 -4.27 -2.10 -8.51
C HIS A 31 -5.35 -3.11 -8.10
N PHE A 32 -6.48 -2.64 -7.58
CA PHE A 32 -7.65 -3.47 -7.30
C PHE A 32 -8.21 -4.14 -8.57
N ASP A 33 -8.44 -3.37 -9.63
CA ASP A 33 -8.95 -3.89 -10.91
C ASP A 33 -7.97 -4.87 -11.54
N MET A 34 -6.66 -4.59 -11.48
CA MET A 34 -5.62 -5.50 -11.94
C MET A 34 -5.60 -6.81 -11.16
N LEU A 35 -5.73 -6.77 -9.83
CA LEU A 35 -5.84 -7.98 -9.03
C LEU A 35 -7.08 -8.79 -9.42
N ALA A 36 -8.25 -8.14 -9.46
CA ALA A 36 -9.50 -8.79 -9.83
C ALA A 36 -9.41 -9.46 -11.22
N PHE A 37 -8.82 -8.76 -12.20
CA PHE A 37 -8.60 -9.32 -13.53
C PHE A 37 -7.68 -10.55 -13.51
N ASN A 38 -6.57 -10.50 -12.75
CA ASN A 38 -5.63 -11.62 -12.67
C ASN A 38 -6.25 -12.84 -11.97
N LEU A 39 -7.02 -12.63 -10.90
CA LEU A 39 -7.74 -13.70 -10.21
C LEU A 39 -8.75 -14.37 -11.14
N ALA A 40 -9.62 -13.59 -11.80
CA ALA A 40 -10.60 -14.11 -12.74
C ALA A 40 -9.94 -14.84 -13.93
N SER A 41 -8.85 -14.27 -14.46
CA SER A 41 -8.09 -14.90 -15.55
C SER A 41 -7.52 -16.25 -15.10
N ARG A 42 -6.91 -16.32 -13.91
CA ARG A 42 -6.32 -17.54 -13.34
C ARG A 42 -7.36 -18.64 -13.14
N GLU A 43 -8.55 -18.29 -12.67
CA GLU A 43 -9.67 -19.22 -12.51
C GLU A 43 -10.20 -19.76 -13.85
N ALA A 44 -10.10 -18.96 -14.92
CA ALA A 44 -10.60 -19.34 -16.25
C ALA A 44 -9.59 -20.11 -17.12
N VAL A 45 -8.29 -20.11 -16.79
CA VAL A 45 -7.27 -20.77 -17.61
C VAL A 45 -7.49 -22.29 -17.61
N LYS A 46 -7.40 -22.88 -18.80
CA LYS A 46 -7.41 -24.33 -19.02
C LYS A 46 -6.03 -24.81 -19.47
N GLU A 47 -5.66 -26.03 -19.09
CA GLU A 47 -4.40 -26.65 -19.47
C GLU A 47 -4.19 -26.68 -21.00
N ASP A 48 -5.22 -27.02 -21.78
CA ASP A 48 -5.14 -27.03 -23.25
C ASP A 48 -4.79 -25.66 -23.83
N ALA A 49 -5.36 -24.58 -23.27
CA ALA A 49 -5.07 -23.22 -23.70
C ALA A 49 -3.62 -22.84 -23.34
N TYR A 50 -3.17 -23.20 -22.13
CA TYR A 50 -1.77 -23.02 -21.73
C TYR A 50 -0.82 -23.73 -22.70
N ASN A 51 -1.06 -25.01 -22.99
CA ASN A 51 -0.25 -25.81 -23.89
C ASN A 51 -0.25 -25.25 -25.32
N GLN A 52 -1.40 -24.77 -25.81
CA GLN A 52 -1.49 -24.11 -27.11
C GLN A 52 -0.60 -22.86 -27.16
N HIS A 53 -0.65 -22.01 -26.14
CA HIS A 53 0.18 -20.80 -26.06
C HIS A 53 1.67 -21.11 -25.89
N ALA A 54 2.03 -22.08 -25.04
CA ALA A 54 3.41 -22.49 -24.82
C ALA A 54 4.06 -23.06 -26.09
N ASN A 55 3.28 -23.74 -26.93
CA ASN A 55 3.75 -24.33 -28.19
C ASN A 55 3.66 -23.38 -29.40
N ALA A 56 2.94 -22.25 -29.30
CA ALA A 56 2.74 -21.33 -30.43
C ALA A 56 4.05 -20.80 -31.06
N PRO A 57 5.12 -20.48 -30.30
CA PRO A 57 6.39 -20.03 -30.87
C PRO A 57 7.16 -21.11 -31.66
N ARG A 58 6.79 -22.40 -31.53
CA ARG A 58 7.42 -23.59 -32.14
C ARG A 58 8.88 -23.86 -31.79
N ILE A 59 9.60 -22.87 -31.25
CA ILE A 59 10.97 -23.00 -30.77
C ILE A 59 11.09 -22.36 -29.39
N MET A 60 11.53 -23.17 -28.42
CA MET A 60 11.96 -22.71 -27.10
C MET A 60 13.34 -23.30 -26.81
N PRO A 61 14.37 -22.47 -26.57
CA PRO A 61 15.76 -22.95 -26.40
C PRO A 61 15.95 -24.00 -25.29
N ALA A 62 15.08 -23.99 -24.28
CA ALA A 62 15.13 -24.89 -23.13
C ALA A 62 13.84 -25.72 -22.98
N ALA A 63 13.27 -26.20 -24.11
CA ALA A 63 12.05 -27.03 -24.10
C ALA A 63 12.04 -28.19 -23.07
N PRO A 64 13.16 -28.90 -22.78
CA PRO A 64 13.18 -29.94 -21.75
C PRO A 64 12.92 -29.45 -20.31
N ARG A 65 12.96 -28.14 -20.06
CA ARG A 65 12.67 -27.52 -18.75
C ARG A 65 11.24 -26.94 -18.68
N HIS A 66 10.38 -27.26 -19.65
CA HIS A 66 8.99 -26.83 -19.64
C HIS A 66 8.31 -27.21 -18.32
N GLN A 67 7.67 -26.23 -17.68
CA GLN A 67 6.85 -26.46 -16.50
C GLN A 67 5.47 -26.90 -16.97
N ASN A 68 4.86 -27.86 -16.27
CA ASN A 68 3.48 -28.22 -16.58
C ASN A 68 2.49 -27.15 -16.09
N PHE A 69 1.21 -27.34 -16.41
CA PHE A 69 0.16 -26.39 -16.08
C PHE A 69 0.07 -26.10 -14.58
N GLU A 70 0.10 -27.12 -13.72
CA GLU A 70 0.00 -26.98 -12.26
C GLU A 70 1.20 -26.23 -11.67
N GLN A 71 2.41 -26.57 -12.10
CA GLN A 71 3.65 -25.89 -11.69
C GLN A 71 3.61 -24.41 -12.06
N MET A 72 3.16 -24.11 -13.28
CA MET A 72 3.06 -22.74 -13.76
C MET A 72 1.94 -21.96 -13.05
N GLN A 73 0.82 -22.61 -12.73
CA GLN A 73 -0.26 -22.00 -11.97
C GLN A 73 0.20 -21.63 -10.54
N ALA A 74 0.91 -22.54 -9.87
CA ALA A 74 1.50 -22.28 -8.55
C ALA A 74 2.51 -21.12 -8.61
N TYR A 75 3.45 -21.15 -9.57
CA TYR A 75 4.44 -20.10 -9.73
C TYR A 75 3.80 -18.73 -10.06
N ALA A 76 2.76 -18.71 -10.90
CA ALA A 76 2.01 -17.48 -11.19
C ALA A 76 1.30 -16.93 -9.94
N ARG A 77 0.77 -17.78 -9.06
CA ARG A 77 0.19 -17.36 -7.79
C ARG A 77 1.22 -16.72 -6.88
N ASP A 78 2.41 -17.30 -6.74
CA ASP A 78 3.48 -16.75 -5.90
C ASP A 78 3.93 -15.37 -6.40
N LEU A 79 4.04 -15.20 -7.73
CA LEU A 79 4.33 -13.90 -8.35
C LEU A 79 3.21 -12.89 -8.08
N LEU A 80 1.95 -13.31 -8.15
CA LEU A 80 0.81 -12.44 -7.88
C LEU A 80 0.81 -11.92 -6.44
N VAL A 81 1.07 -12.79 -5.45
CA VAL A 81 1.17 -12.39 -4.04
C VAL A 81 2.25 -11.33 -3.84
N ARG A 82 3.44 -11.56 -4.40
CA ARG A 82 4.56 -10.60 -4.37
C ARG A 82 4.20 -9.27 -5.00
N GLN A 83 3.55 -9.31 -6.16
CA GLN A 83 3.15 -8.11 -6.88
C GLN A 83 2.13 -7.29 -6.08
N VAL A 84 1.09 -7.93 -5.54
CA VAL A 84 0.02 -7.24 -4.80
C VAL A 84 0.56 -6.59 -3.54
N ILE A 85 1.34 -7.33 -2.74
CA ILE A 85 1.92 -6.79 -1.50
C ILE A 85 2.91 -5.67 -1.84
N GLY A 86 3.76 -5.87 -2.86
CA GLY A 86 4.70 -4.85 -3.31
C GLY A 86 4.02 -3.56 -3.80
N ASP A 87 2.96 -3.68 -4.59
CA ASP A 87 2.16 -2.54 -5.05
C ASP A 87 1.49 -1.81 -3.88
N CYS A 88 0.94 -2.56 -2.92
CA CYS A 88 0.34 -2.01 -1.70
C CYS A 88 1.35 -1.24 -0.85
N MET A 89 2.56 -1.78 -0.66
CA MET A 89 3.64 -1.09 0.05
C MET A 89 4.09 0.16 -0.69
N ASN A 90 4.21 0.11 -2.02
CA ASN A 90 4.55 1.27 -2.82
C ASN A 90 3.49 2.38 -2.71
N LEU A 91 2.20 2.02 -2.74
CA LEU A 91 1.09 2.96 -2.52
C LEU A 91 1.18 3.60 -1.14
N ALA A 92 1.31 2.79 -0.08
CA ALA A 92 1.38 3.26 1.30
C ALA A 92 2.54 4.26 1.49
N VAL A 93 3.75 3.88 1.08
CA VAL A 93 4.95 4.74 1.17
C VAL A 93 4.80 6.01 0.33
N THR A 94 4.23 5.91 -0.87
CA THR A 94 3.97 7.10 -1.72
C THR A 94 2.96 8.03 -1.05
N GLY A 95 1.89 7.49 -0.47
CA GLY A 95 0.91 8.25 0.30
C GLY A 95 1.54 8.97 1.49
N MET A 96 2.37 8.27 2.27
CA MET A 96 3.13 8.84 3.38
C MET A 96 4.08 9.95 2.93
N ASN A 97 4.84 9.72 1.85
CA ASN A 97 5.80 10.71 1.35
C ASN A 97 5.10 11.99 0.88
N ASN A 98 3.95 11.87 0.20
CA ASN A 98 3.16 13.03 -0.24
C ASN A 98 2.50 13.75 0.93
N ALA A 99 1.94 13.00 1.89
CA ALA A 99 1.38 13.54 3.12
C ALA A 99 2.43 14.32 3.93
N HIS A 100 3.62 13.73 4.13
CA HIS A 100 4.71 14.37 4.84
C HIS A 100 5.15 15.68 4.17
N PHE A 101 5.29 15.69 2.84
CA PHE A 101 5.68 16.92 2.15
C PHE A 101 4.65 18.04 2.34
N PHE A 102 3.36 17.70 2.28
CA PHE A 102 2.28 18.64 2.57
C PHE A 102 2.34 19.15 4.02
N LEU A 103 2.54 18.27 5.01
CA LEU A 103 2.69 18.64 6.42
C LEU A 103 3.89 19.57 6.65
N ALA A 104 5.02 19.28 6.01
CA ALA A 104 6.23 20.09 6.08
C ALA A 104 6.00 21.49 5.51
N LEU A 105 5.28 21.62 4.38
CA LEU A 105 4.88 22.92 3.84
C LEU A 105 3.95 23.67 4.79
N VAL A 106 2.90 23.02 5.31
CA VAL A 106 1.96 23.64 6.25
C VAL A 106 2.69 24.14 7.50
N LYS A 107 3.63 23.37 8.02
CA LYS A 107 4.45 23.75 9.19
C LYS A 107 5.35 24.94 8.87
N ALA A 108 6.10 24.89 7.76
CA ALA A 108 7.03 25.95 7.36
C ALA A 108 6.32 27.27 7.05
N THR A 109 5.09 27.22 6.50
CA THR A 109 4.32 28.42 6.17
C THR A 109 3.38 28.86 7.29
N ASN A 110 3.33 28.17 8.44
CA ASN A 110 2.33 28.40 9.48
C ASN A 110 0.88 28.38 8.92
N ALA A 111 0.61 27.47 7.98
CA ALA A 111 -0.65 27.34 7.25
C ALA A 111 -1.07 28.60 6.44
N THR A 112 -0.15 29.52 6.16
CA THR A 112 -0.39 30.63 5.24
C THR A 112 -0.37 30.16 3.79
N SER A 113 -1.12 30.85 2.94
CA SER A 113 -1.21 30.54 1.50
C SER A 113 0.03 30.99 0.71
N GLU A 114 0.89 31.81 1.30
CA GLU A 114 2.10 32.32 0.66
C GLU A 114 3.28 31.42 0.96
N VAL A 115 3.72 30.66 -0.04
CA VAL A 115 4.93 29.84 0.07
C VAL A 115 6.12 30.63 -0.46
N ASN A 116 6.95 31.16 0.44
CA ASN A 116 8.20 31.80 0.08
C ASN A 116 9.33 30.78 -0.12
N GLU A 117 10.43 31.19 -0.78
CA GLU A 117 11.56 30.30 -1.08
C GLU A 117 12.19 29.68 0.18
N ALA A 118 12.21 30.40 1.30
CA ALA A 118 12.75 29.91 2.56
C ALA A 118 11.89 28.75 3.12
N SER A 119 10.57 28.92 3.15
CA SER A 119 9.61 27.92 3.63
C SER A 119 9.61 26.68 2.73
N GLN A 120 9.71 26.89 1.40
CA GLN A 120 9.84 25.81 0.43
C GLN A 120 11.13 24.99 0.68
N LYS A 121 12.26 25.66 0.91
CA LYS A 121 13.55 25.02 1.15
C LYS A 121 13.56 24.25 2.48
N GLU A 122 12.95 24.81 3.52
CA GLU A 122 12.76 24.12 4.81
C GLU A 122 11.94 22.84 4.62
N ALA A 123 10.78 22.93 3.95
CA ALA A 123 9.94 21.77 3.68
C ALA A 123 10.64 20.70 2.82
N GLN A 124 11.43 21.11 1.83
CA GLN A 124 12.24 20.20 1.01
C GLN A 124 13.33 19.50 1.81
N THR A 125 13.99 20.20 2.74
CA THR A 125 15.03 19.63 3.61
C THR A 125 14.42 18.57 4.53
N ALA A 126 13.28 18.88 5.15
CA ALA A 126 12.53 17.92 5.96
C ALA A 126 12.09 16.70 5.12
N GLN A 127 11.59 16.94 3.91
CA GLN A 127 11.19 15.87 3.00
C GLN A 127 12.35 14.97 2.61
N GLN A 128 13.53 15.52 2.33
CA GLN A 128 14.69 14.73 1.94
C GLN A 128 15.13 13.80 3.08
N ALA A 129 15.11 14.29 4.33
CA ALA A 129 15.37 13.47 5.50
C ALA A 129 14.30 12.36 5.65
N PHE A 130 13.02 12.70 5.49
CA PHE A 130 11.93 11.74 5.56
C PHE A 130 12.02 10.66 4.49
N LEU A 131 12.38 11.01 3.26
CA LEU A 131 12.52 10.06 2.15
C LEU A 131 13.61 9.01 2.41
N ALA A 132 14.71 9.42 3.06
CA ALA A 132 15.83 8.55 3.39
C ALA A 132 15.58 7.65 4.62
N ALA A 133 14.57 7.96 5.43
CA ALA A 133 14.22 7.19 6.62
C ALA A 133 13.63 5.81 6.25
N GLN A 134 13.87 4.83 7.12
CA GLN A 134 13.20 3.52 7.06
C GLN A 134 11.72 3.66 7.42
N LEU A 135 10.93 2.62 7.13
CA LEU A 135 9.47 2.67 7.24
C LEU A 135 9.00 2.95 8.68
N ASP A 136 9.56 2.24 9.66
CA ASP A 136 9.34 2.45 11.09
C ASP A 136 9.67 3.89 11.51
N GLU A 137 10.83 4.39 11.08
CA GLU A 137 11.23 5.75 11.41
C GLU A 137 10.36 6.82 10.73
N LYS A 138 9.78 6.54 9.56
CA LYS A 138 8.78 7.45 8.95
C LYS A 138 7.56 7.61 9.86
N PHE A 139 7.08 6.55 10.50
CA PHE A 139 5.96 6.67 11.45
C PHE A 139 6.36 7.50 12.67
N ASN A 140 7.52 7.21 13.26
CA ASN A 140 8.07 8.00 14.37
C ASN A 140 8.18 9.50 14.02
N LEU A 141 8.63 9.82 12.81
CA LEU A 141 8.75 11.20 12.34
C LEU A 141 7.39 11.88 12.17
N LEU A 142 6.36 11.16 11.70
CA LEU A 142 5.00 11.69 11.60
C LEU A 142 4.42 12.01 12.99
N GLU A 143 4.63 11.13 13.96
CA GLU A 143 4.18 11.33 15.33
C GLU A 143 4.94 12.47 16.01
N LYS A 144 6.28 12.42 16.03
CA LYS A 144 7.10 13.41 16.75
C LYS A 144 6.95 14.82 16.19
N ASN A 145 6.89 14.97 14.87
CA ASN A 145 6.94 16.29 14.23
C ASN A 145 5.57 16.93 14.04
N TYR A 146 4.50 16.12 13.99
CA TYR A 146 3.15 16.56 13.62
C TYR A 146 2.04 15.99 14.53
N GLY A 147 2.35 15.11 15.48
CA GLY A 147 1.36 14.49 16.37
C GLY A 147 0.44 13.50 15.67
N ILE A 148 0.84 12.96 14.52
CA ILE A 148 0.03 12.02 13.74
C ILE A 148 0.45 10.60 14.07
N MET A 149 -0.41 9.90 14.82
CA MET A 149 -0.29 8.45 15.05
C MET A 149 -1.04 7.69 13.95
N CYS A 150 -0.37 6.70 13.35
CA CYS A 150 -0.94 5.89 12.29
C CYS A 150 -1.56 4.62 12.87
N GLU A 151 -2.89 4.53 12.92
CA GLU A 151 -3.60 3.38 13.51
C GLU A 151 -3.24 2.03 12.88
N LEU A 152 -2.81 2.01 11.62
CA LEU A 152 -2.44 0.80 10.88
C LEU A 152 -0.92 0.65 10.68
N GLU A 153 -0.11 1.36 11.49
CA GLU A 153 1.34 1.27 11.47
C GLU A 153 1.85 -0.17 11.59
N ASP A 154 1.38 -0.91 12.60
CA ASP A 154 1.81 -2.30 12.85
C ASP A 154 1.54 -3.18 11.63
N THR A 155 0.36 -3.05 11.04
CA THR A 155 -0.02 -3.84 9.86
C THR A 155 0.83 -3.50 8.64
N VAL A 156 1.08 -2.22 8.38
CA VAL A 156 1.93 -1.79 7.24
C VAL A 156 3.36 -2.26 7.44
N THR A 157 3.86 -2.24 8.68
CA THR A 157 5.17 -2.79 9.05
C THR A 157 5.23 -4.30 8.84
N SER A 158 4.23 -5.04 9.31
CA SER A 158 4.13 -6.50 9.09
C SER A 158 4.01 -6.88 7.62
N LEU A 159 3.32 -6.08 6.79
CA LEU A 159 3.33 -6.27 5.33
C LEU A 159 4.71 -6.01 4.72
N GLY A 160 5.49 -5.08 5.29
CA GLY A 160 6.91 -4.89 4.95
C GLY A 160 7.75 -6.14 5.25
N PHE A 161 7.57 -6.74 6.43
CA PHE A 161 8.23 -8.00 6.78
C PHE A 161 7.79 -9.16 5.88
N ALA A 162 6.50 -9.25 5.56
CA ALA A 162 5.99 -10.24 4.62
C ALA A 162 6.64 -10.09 3.23
N MET A 163 6.77 -8.86 2.74
CA MET A 163 7.46 -8.58 1.48
C MET A 163 8.94 -9.00 1.53
N GLN A 164 9.64 -8.71 2.62
CA GLN A 164 11.02 -9.12 2.81
C GLN A 164 11.16 -10.65 2.73
N ALA A 165 10.32 -11.40 3.45
CA ALA A 165 10.32 -12.86 3.42
C ALA A 165 10.02 -13.40 2.01
N LEU A 166 9.02 -12.83 1.32
CA LEU A 166 8.68 -13.21 -0.06
C LEU A 166 9.82 -12.97 -1.05
N MET A 167 10.57 -11.87 -0.90
CA MET A 167 11.66 -11.51 -1.81
C MET A 167 12.96 -12.25 -1.53
N GLN A 168 13.30 -12.46 -0.25
CA GLN A 168 14.64 -12.89 0.16
C GLN A 168 14.68 -14.35 0.68
N GLN A 169 13.53 -14.87 1.13
CA GLN A 169 13.46 -16.12 1.88
C GLN A 169 12.47 -17.11 1.23
N GLY A 170 12.11 -16.87 -0.03
CA GLY A 170 11.17 -17.73 -0.77
C GLY A 170 9.75 -17.72 -0.19
N GLY A 171 9.39 -16.72 0.61
CA GLY A 171 8.11 -16.65 1.30
C GLY A 171 8.06 -17.44 2.61
N VAL A 172 9.17 -17.95 3.11
CA VAL A 172 9.23 -18.63 4.41
C VAL A 172 9.59 -17.65 5.50
N ILE A 173 8.82 -17.62 6.59
CA ILE A 173 9.04 -16.73 7.74
C ILE A 173 10.28 -17.14 8.52
N LYS A 174 11.10 -16.16 8.92
CA LYS A 174 12.27 -16.33 9.77
C LYS A 174 12.17 -15.46 11.01
N GLU A 175 13.04 -15.74 11.98
CA GLU A 175 13.10 -15.05 13.28
C GLU A 175 13.09 -13.52 13.16
N ALA A 176 13.76 -12.97 12.14
CA ALA A 176 13.81 -11.52 11.90
C ALA A 176 12.47 -10.87 11.53
N GLN A 177 11.41 -11.63 11.26
CA GLN A 177 10.07 -11.14 10.97
C GLN A 177 9.10 -11.33 12.13
N LEU A 178 9.52 -11.97 13.23
CA LEU A 178 8.63 -12.33 14.33
C LEU A 178 8.64 -11.25 15.41
N ASP A 179 7.51 -11.10 16.09
CA ASP A 179 7.35 -10.29 17.29
C ASP A 179 7.89 -11.00 18.54
N ASP A 180 7.71 -10.36 19.71
CA ASP A 180 8.10 -10.92 21.00
C ASP A 180 7.36 -12.22 21.38
N ASN A 181 6.23 -12.53 20.71
CA ASN A 181 5.49 -13.77 20.88
C ASN A 181 5.97 -14.89 19.92
N GLY A 182 6.91 -14.60 19.03
CA GLY A 182 7.37 -15.52 18.00
C GLY A 182 6.39 -15.64 16.83
N GLU A 183 5.57 -14.61 16.58
CA GLU A 183 4.54 -14.57 15.55
C GLU A 183 4.75 -13.37 14.60
N LEU A 184 4.49 -13.55 13.31
CA LEU A 184 4.23 -12.44 12.39
C LEU A 184 2.71 -12.28 12.29
N GLU A 185 2.20 -11.19 12.82
CA GLU A 185 0.79 -10.84 12.76
C GLU A 185 0.51 -9.81 11.66
N ILE A 186 -0.49 -10.08 10.81
CA ILE A 186 -0.99 -9.14 9.82
C ILE A 186 -2.48 -8.94 10.06
N GLU A 187 -2.88 -7.73 10.45
CA GLU A 187 -4.29 -7.38 10.68
C GLU A 187 -4.91 -6.75 9.43
N LEU A 188 -5.74 -7.51 8.70
CA LEU A 188 -6.41 -7.00 7.52
C LEU A 188 -7.78 -6.41 7.86
N LYS A 189 -8.14 -5.28 7.26
CA LYS A 189 -9.49 -4.72 7.38
C LYS A 189 -10.46 -5.41 6.42
N ALA A 190 -11.56 -5.94 6.95
CA ALA A 190 -12.63 -6.58 6.20
C ALA A 190 -13.98 -5.89 6.43
N VAL A 191 -14.85 -5.86 5.43
CA VAL A 191 -16.22 -5.34 5.59
C VAL A 191 -17.12 -6.44 6.13
N GLN A 192 -17.64 -6.26 7.34
CA GLN A 192 -18.72 -7.07 7.88
C GLN A 192 -20.06 -6.38 7.62
N ILE A 193 -20.91 -7.02 6.84
CA ILE A 193 -22.28 -6.57 6.62
C ILE A 193 -23.11 -6.90 7.86
N GLN A 194 -23.62 -5.89 8.56
CA GLN A 194 -24.60 -6.12 9.61
C GLN A 194 -25.95 -6.46 8.97
N GLN A 195 -26.61 -7.52 9.45
CA GLN A 195 -27.93 -7.88 8.94
C GLN A 195 -28.94 -6.77 9.22
N ILE A 196 -29.80 -6.55 8.24
CA ILE A 196 -30.88 -5.56 8.24
C ILE A 196 -31.88 -5.95 9.34
N GLY A 197 -32.03 -5.11 10.38
CA GLY A 197 -33.27 -5.08 11.13
C GLY A 197 -34.37 -4.49 10.25
N ASP A 198 -35.55 -5.11 10.24
CA ASP A 198 -36.70 -4.75 9.40
C ASP A 198 -36.90 -3.22 9.31
N GLY A 199 -36.52 -2.61 8.18
CA GLY A 199 -36.80 -1.19 7.90
C GLY A 199 -35.65 -0.31 7.38
N GLN A 200 -34.41 -0.79 7.25
CA GLN A 200 -33.32 -0.01 6.64
C GLN A 200 -33.00 -0.45 5.20
N SER A 201 -33.00 0.51 4.28
CA SER A 201 -32.91 0.28 2.82
C SER A 201 -31.50 -0.02 2.29
N GLN A 202 -30.45 0.05 3.12
CA GLN A 202 -29.09 -0.29 2.72
C GLN A 202 -28.33 -0.97 3.87
N PRO A 203 -27.64 -2.09 3.60
CA PRO A 203 -26.75 -2.70 4.58
C PRO A 203 -25.63 -1.72 4.97
N GLN A 204 -25.51 -1.41 6.26
CA GLN A 204 -24.34 -0.70 6.79
C GLN A 204 -23.22 -1.73 7.03
N GLY A 205 -22.16 -1.62 6.22
CA GLY A 205 -20.92 -2.37 6.43
C GLY A 205 -20.07 -1.70 7.51
N LYS A 206 -19.56 -2.48 8.47
CA LYS A 206 -18.54 -2.04 9.42
C LYS A 206 -17.20 -2.69 9.06
N LEU A 207 -16.12 -1.92 9.09
CA LEU A 207 -14.78 -2.49 9.02
C LEU A 207 -14.46 -3.22 10.31
N VAL A 208 -14.03 -4.47 10.18
CA VAL A 208 -13.59 -5.35 11.27
C VAL A 208 -12.24 -5.93 10.94
N ASP A 209 -11.56 -6.39 11.99
CA ASP A 209 -10.19 -6.87 11.90
C ASP A 209 -10.18 -8.35 11.59
N HIS A 210 -9.39 -8.72 10.57
CA HIS A 210 -9.14 -10.08 10.14
C HIS A 210 -7.66 -10.39 10.33
N ARG A 211 -7.36 -11.10 11.43
CA ARG A 211 -6.00 -11.42 11.87
C ARG A 211 -5.44 -12.63 11.10
N LEU A 212 -4.27 -12.45 10.50
CA LEU A 212 -3.42 -13.53 10.00
C LEU A 212 -2.22 -13.68 10.92
N VAL A 213 -1.87 -14.91 11.26
CA VAL A 213 -0.76 -15.22 12.15
C VAL A 213 0.12 -16.26 11.47
N PHE A 214 1.40 -15.96 11.37
CA PHE A 214 2.42 -16.88 10.83
C PHE A 214 3.51 -17.11 11.87
N LYS A 215 4.00 -18.34 11.93
CA LYS A 215 5.10 -18.72 12.83
C LYS A 215 6.40 -18.92 12.08
N GLN A 216 7.49 -19.05 12.83
CA GLN A 216 8.78 -19.39 12.27
C GLN A 216 8.70 -20.62 11.34
N ASP A 217 9.36 -20.53 10.20
CA ASP A 217 9.45 -21.56 9.17
C ASP A 217 8.13 -21.91 8.45
N GLU A 218 7.03 -21.19 8.74
CA GLU A 218 5.80 -21.27 7.96
C GLU A 218 5.91 -20.51 6.64
N ALA A 219 5.21 -21.00 5.61
CA ALA A 219 5.08 -20.32 4.34
C ALA A 219 4.02 -19.21 4.44
N LEU A 220 4.35 -18.04 3.90
CA LEU A 220 3.40 -16.94 3.71
C LEU A 220 2.41 -17.30 2.61
N GLU A 221 1.23 -17.73 3.04
CA GLU A 221 0.12 -18.04 2.15
C GLU A 221 -1.03 -17.06 2.34
N PHE A 222 -1.47 -16.47 1.23
CA PHE A 222 -2.65 -15.63 1.19
C PHE A 222 -3.70 -16.28 0.28
N THR A 223 -4.94 -16.34 0.77
CA THR A 223 -6.10 -16.58 -0.09
C THR A 223 -6.34 -15.38 -1.00
N ASP A 224 -7.09 -15.59 -2.08
CA ASP A 224 -7.39 -14.52 -3.03
C ASP A 224 -8.17 -13.37 -2.38
N VAL A 225 -9.10 -13.71 -1.47
CA VAL A 225 -9.84 -12.73 -0.68
C VAL A 225 -8.89 -11.96 0.23
N GLN A 226 -7.95 -12.63 0.92
CA GLN A 226 -6.98 -11.94 1.77
C GLN A 226 -6.11 -10.96 0.97
N LEU A 227 -5.70 -11.29 -0.27
CA LEU A 227 -4.99 -10.35 -1.15
C LEU A 227 -5.84 -9.11 -1.48
N GLN A 228 -7.14 -9.28 -1.70
CA GLN A 228 -8.05 -8.15 -1.89
C GLN A 228 -8.18 -7.32 -0.59
N LEU A 229 -8.22 -7.97 0.57
CA LEU A 229 -8.27 -7.29 1.86
C LEU A 229 -6.99 -6.51 2.18
N VAL A 230 -5.81 -6.90 1.66
CA VAL A 230 -4.59 -6.08 1.75
C VAL A 230 -4.82 -4.70 1.11
N LEU A 231 -5.41 -4.65 -0.09
CA LEU A 231 -5.76 -3.37 -0.75
C LEU A 231 -6.76 -2.55 0.06
N VAL A 232 -7.81 -3.19 0.61
CA VAL A 232 -8.79 -2.53 1.48
C VAL A 232 -8.12 -1.94 2.72
N THR A 233 -7.17 -2.66 3.29
CA THR A 233 -6.39 -2.23 4.45
C THR A 233 -5.52 -1.02 4.14
N ILE A 234 -4.83 -1.03 3.00
CA ILE A 234 -4.06 0.13 2.52
C ILE A 234 -4.95 1.34 2.21
N ALA A 235 -6.16 1.10 1.71
CA ALA A 235 -7.15 2.17 1.53
C ALA A 235 -7.55 2.82 2.87
N ALA A 236 -7.84 1.98 3.88
CA ALA A 236 -8.19 2.44 5.21
C ALA A 236 -7.04 3.21 5.87
N PHE A 237 -5.80 2.70 5.73
CA PHE A 237 -4.59 3.37 6.19
C PHE A 237 -4.45 4.77 5.60
N ALA A 238 -4.58 4.89 4.27
CA ALA A 238 -4.44 6.19 3.61
C ALA A 238 -5.57 7.15 3.94
N ASP A 239 -6.81 6.68 4.04
CA ASP A 239 -7.95 7.51 4.47
C ASP A 239 -7.73 8.08 5.87
N ALA A 240 -7.32 7.24 6.83
CA ALA A 240 -6.98 7.67 8.19
C ALA A 240 -5.83 8.69 8.20
N LEU A 241 -4.75 8.40 7.46
CA LEU A 241 -3.60 9.30 7.34
C LEU A 241 -4.01 10.67 6.77
N PHE A 242 -4.75 10.71 5.67
CA PHE A 242 -5.15 11.97 5.04
C PHE A 242 -6.13 12.77 5.92
N LYS A 243 -7.00 12.10 6.69
CA LYS A 243 -7.84 12.77 7.70
C LYS A 243 -6.98 13.41 8.80
N SER A 244 -6.00 12.68 9.33
CA SER A 244 -5.07 13.22 10.34
C SER A 244 -4.25 14.40 9.82
N VAL A 245 -3.79 14.33 8.58
CA VAL A 245 -3.08 15.43 7.90
C VAL A 245 -3.99 16.66 7.75
N ALA A 246 -5.25 16.46 7.34
CA ALA A 246 -6.21 17.55 7.23
C ALA A 246 -6.49 18.21 8.59
N ASN A 247 -6.61 17.40 9.65
CA ASN A 247 -6.82 17.88 11.01
C ASN A 247 -5.63 18.70 11.52
N TYR A 248 -4.40 18.24 11.29
CA TYR A 248 -3.19 19.00 11.63
C TYR A 248 -3.16 20.36 10.90
N ALA A 249 -3.44 20.37 9.60
CA ALA A 249 -3.44 21.62 8.84
C ALA A 249 -4.50 22.60 9.34
N LYS A 250 -5.68 22.09 9.72
CA LYS A 250 -6.74 22.88 10.34
C LYS A 250 -6.31 23.44 11.71
N SER A 251 -5.69 22.64 12.57
CA SER A 251 -5.27 23.09 13.91
C SER A 251 -4.18 24.15 13.85
N VAL A 252 -3.22 24.05 12.92
CA VAL A 252 -2.21 25.11 12.71
C VAL A 252 -2.87 26.40 12.25
N LYS A 253 -3.85 26.33 11.34
CA LYS A 253 -4.57 27.51 10.86
C LYS A 253 -5.39 28.18 11.97
N GLU A 254 -6.06 27.40 12.80
CA GLU A 254 -6.88 27.90 13.93
C GLU A 254 -6.02 28.45 15.07
N GLY A 255 -4.85 27.87 15.35
CA GLY A 255 -3.91 28.39 16.35
C GLY A 255 -3.24 29.72 15.97
N ASN A 256 -3.29 30.09 14.68
CA ASN A 256 -2.72 31.32 14.14
C ASN A 256 -3.79 32.41 13.84
N ALA A 257 -5.07 32.14 14.09
CA ALA A 257 -6.20 33.06 13.93
C ALA A 257 -6.56 33.76 15.24
#